data_AF-A0A6I5NEE4-F1
#
_entry.id   AF-A0A6I5NEE4-F1
#
_cell.length_a   1.000
_cell.length_b   1.000
_cell.length_c   1.000
_cell.angle_alpha   90.00
_cell.angle_beta   90.00
_cell.angle_gamma   90.00
#
_symmetry.space_group_name_H-M   'P 1'
#
loop_
_entity.id
_entity.type
_entity.pdbx_description
1 polymer ?
#
loop_
_entity_poly.entity_id
_entity_poly.type
_entity_poly.pdbx_seq_one_letter_code
_entity_poly.pdbx_strand_id
1 'polypeptide(L)'
;MSNCCDISNPLIRDGVSQRQRQAPALTPEYVKVDDRTLADFLVFIFCLAQQVHYYEARELPPGSNRPGPNEQSGDWRALFVNSTPVWIALISKTPWQALNQTYKQQLEVQLDTLRHLATDEHLSHLVQQNLQLILLSWAELLSHLRLWYETLENYTPLKSIIRGLVKTNLTTPLDRMQGFDRAYELETEEPAISVDFYPTFAKRFGLKRSPDENFYRSFADTFSLSLRLPVADATPLRGSASQAQTELNEVFQVLFQNFYQIIQLAPQYQIHSLEARRAHQPHIAMFIGFWEIFKPAQQDLNRMTQRHLDFFYRQVLQLPERPAEPDHAHLLFELAKFQAEFALKVDIRFKAGKDTTGIELFYKLDQDIVLDKAQVASLQSIFLDSEERQPDGALPQTLTGLYASPMANSFDGQGGDFPKDQTVKAWTPFASFARENDRFLNPADIGMAIADLIFFLQEGIRTITFRFTLDNLSPEVATNANNLKNLFHVHFSGEKAWLPATVLTSAVTGNQLTLEVELPAGIDPVTPFHADLEEPKLQLNTQLPVALLRLKTDVQLNSKAPYHFFQSSKLTKVELEVTVNEVRNLVLQNDLSVLDATKPFQSFGPIPKDGGNFYIGSREIFQKGLAALKLNIDFE
;
A
#
# COMPACT_ATOMS: atom_id res chain seq x y z
N MET A 1 -24.36 -8.41 -27.63
CA MET A 1 -23.78 -9.67 -27.15
C MET A 1 -23.02 -9.34 -25.88
N SER A 2 -23.69 -9.50 -24.74
CA SER A 2 -23.23 -9.15 -23.41
C SER A 2 -22.59 -10.37 -22.74
N ASN A 3 -21.42 -10.12 -22.14
CA ASN A 3 -20.80 -10.82 -21.00
C ASN A 3 -20.77 -12.36 -21.04
N CYS A 4 -19.64 -12.92 -21.49
CA CYS A 4 -19.31 -14.35 -21.32
C CYS A 4 -17.98 -14.61 -20.59
N CYS A 5 -17.37 -13.61 -19.94
CA CYS A 5 -15.99 -13.72 -19.43
C CYS A 5 -15.78 -13.56 -17.91
N ASP A 6 -16.83 -13.48 -17.08
CA ASP A 6 -16.69 -13.44 -15.61
C ASP A 6 -17.03 -14.79 -14.96
N ILE A 7 -16.31 -15.85 -15.35
CA ILE A 7 -16.26 -17.07 -14.52
C ILE A 7 -15.07 -16.90 -13.59
N SER A 8 -15.32 -16.31 -12.42
CA SER A 8 -14.35 -16.29 -11.33
C SER A 8 -13.99 -17.72 -10.94
N ASN A 9 -12.69 -18.00 -10.85
CA ASN A 9 -12.17 -19.30 -10.43
C ASN A 9 -12.81 -19.67 -9.07
N PRO A 10 -13.51 -20.82 -8.94
CA PRO A 10 -14.23 -21.19 -7.71
C PRO A 10 -13.31 -21.47 -6.51
N LEU A 11 -11.99 -21.49 -6.70
CA LEU A 11 -10.98 -21.67 -5.66
C LEU A 11 -10.47 -20.32 -5.13
N ILE A 12 -11.35 -19.52 -4.51
CA ILE A 12 -10.97 -18.32 -3.73
C ILE A 12 -10.53 -18.75 -2.32
N ARG A 13 -9.54 -19.65 -2.22
CA ARG A 13 -8.91 -19.97 -0.94
C ARG A 13 -7.42 -20.11 -1.16
N ASP A 14 -6.71 -18.99 -0.98
CA ASP A 14 -5.31 -19.05 -0.57
C ASP A 14 -5.25 -19.94 0.67
N GLY A 15 -4.45 -21.00 0.61
CA GLY A 15 -4.38 -22.00 1.66
C GLY A 15 -4.24 -21.36 3.05
N VAL A 16 -4.87 -21.95 4.06
CA VAL A 16 -4.78 -21.42 5.43
C VAL A 16 -3.36 -21.59 5.96
N SER A 17 -2.70 -20.47 6.27
CA SER A 17 -1.43 -20.48 6.98
C SER A 17 -1.56 -21.23 8.30
N GLN A 18 -0.46 -21.75 8.85
CA GLN A 18 -0.49 -22.45 10.13
C GLN A 18 -1.10 -21.58 11.25
N ARG A 19 -0.87 -20.26 11.21
CA ARG A 19 -1.45 -19.30 12.17
C ARG A 19 -2.97 -19.19 12.04
N GLN A 20 -3.51 -19.25 10.81
CA GLN A 20 -4.95 -19.23 10.56
C GLN A 20 -5.66 -20.55 10.89
N ARG A 21 -4.91 -21.64 11.13
CA ARG A 21 -5.45 -22.95 11.55
C ARG A 21 -5.63 -23.09 13.06
N GLN A 22 -5.18 -22.12 13.86
CA GLN A 22 -5.33 -22.18 15.30
C GLN A 22 -6.81 -21.98 15.69
N ALA A 23 -7.41 -22.97 16.32
CA ALA A 23 -8.78 -22.86 16.81
C ALA A 23 -8.85 -21.80 17.92
N PRO A 24 -9.77 -20.81 17.87
CA PRO A 24 -9.89 -19.79 18.91
C PRO A 24 -10.08 -20.38 20.31
N ALA A 25 -10.79 -21.52 20.41
CA ALA A 25 -11.00 -22.24 21.67
C ALA A 25 -9.72 -22.78 22.33
N LEU A 26 -8.62 -22.91 21.59
CA LEU A 26 -7.31 -23.33 22.10
C LEU A 26 -6.43 -22.14 22.50
N THR A 27 -6.94 -20.91 22.41
CA THR A 27 -6.25 -19.75 22.96
C THR A 27 -6.50 -19.68 24.47
N PRO A 28 -5.46 -19.51 25.31
CA PRO A 28 -5.63 -19.49 26.77
C PRO A 28 -6.58 -18.40 27.27
N GLU A 29 -6.65 -17.29 26.54
CA GLU A 29 -7.49 -16.14 26.84
C GLU A 29 -8.94 -16.31 26.35
N TYR A 30 -9.27 -17.42 25.68
CA TYR A 30 -10.61 -17.65 25.11
C TYR A 30 -11.70 -17.65 26.18
N VAL A 31 -11.42 -18.29 27.32
CA VAL A 31 -12.31 -18.30 28.48
C VAL A 31 -11.46 -18.06 29.72
N LYS A 32 -11.82 -17.03 30.48
CA LYS A 32 -11.25 -16.76 31.80
C LYS A 32 -12.14 -17.37 32.87
N VAL A 33 -11.52 -17.93 33.90
CA VAL A 33 -12.24 -18.48 35.07
C VAL A 33 -12.94 -17.36 35.84
N ASP A 34 -12.29 -16.20 35.94
CA ASP A 34 -12.87 -14.98 36.49
C ASP A 34 -12.59 -13.80 35.55
N ASP A 35 -13.59 -13.43 34.75
CA ASP A 35 -13.53 -12.32 33.79
C ASP A 35 -14.17 -11.02 34.33
N ARG A 36 -14.42 -10.94 35.63
CA ARG A 36 -15.03 -9.75 36.23
C ARG A 36 -14.08 -8.57 36.13
N THR A 37 -14.61 -7.44 35.72
CA THR A 37 -13.91 -6.15 35.66
C THR A 37 -14.12 -5.36 36.95
N LEU A 38 -13.40 -4.24 37.12
CA LEU A 38 -13.66 -3.29 38.20
C LEU A 38 -15.13 -2.84 38.22
N ALA A 39 -15.71 -2.61 37.04
CA ALA A 39 -17.12 -2.20 36.95
C ALA A 39 -18.06 -3.29 37.47
N ASP A 40 -17.78 -4.57 37.17
CA ASP A 40 -18.56 -5.69 37.72
C ASP A 40 -18.48 -5.73 39.26
N PHE A 41 -17.29 -5.51 39.81
CA PHE A 41 -17.10 -5.45 41.27
C PHE A 41 -17.78 -4.25 41.92
N LEU A 42 -17.74 -3.07 41.29
CA LEU A 42 -18.40 -1.86 41.80
C LEU A 42 -19.93 -2.00 41.77
N VAL A 43 -20.48 -2.64 40.74
CA VAL A 43 -21.91 -2.93 40.64
C VAL A 43 -22.29 -4.00 41.66
N PHE A 44 -21.49 -5.05 41.79
CA PHE A 44 -21.70 -6.09 42.79
C PHE A 44 -21.72 -5.52 44.21
N ILE A 45 -20.75 -4.69 44.60
CA ILE A 45 -20.72 -4.10 45.94
C ILE A 45 -21.87 -3.12 46.17
N PHE A 46 -22.28 -2.37 45.14
CA PHE A 46 -23.45 -1.49 45.21
C PHE A 46 -24.73 -2.29 45.48
N CYS A 47 -24.93 -3.40 44.77
CA CYS A 47 -26.06 -4.31 44.99
C CYS A 47 -25.98 -5.01 46.35
N LEU A 48 -24.78 -5.43 46.78
CA LEU A 48 -24.58 -6.03 48.09
C LEU A 48 -24.88 -5.02 49.21
N ALA A 49 -24.49 -3.76 49.05
CA ALA A 49 -24.72 -2.70 50.02
C ALA A 49 -26.23 -2.45 50.27
N GLN A 50 -27.08 -2.73 49.29
CA GLN A 50 -28.55 -2.69 49.46
C GLN A 50 -29.05 -3.74 50.45
N GLN A 51 -28.38 -4.90 50.52
CA GLN A 51 -28.76 -6.01 51.40
C GLN A 51 -28.24 -5.82 52.83
N VAL A 52 -27.34 -4.86 53.06
CA VAL A 52 -26.76 -4.57 54.37
C VAL A 52 -27.52 -3.41 55.01
N HIS A 53 -28.43 -3.75 55.92
CA HIS A 53 -29.25 -2.77 56.65
C HIS A 53 -28.59 -2.30 57.94
N TYR A 54 -28.82 -1.04 58.29
CA TYR A 54 -28.48 -0.51 59.61
C TYR A 54 -29.74 -0.03 60.33
N TYR A 55 -29.68 -0.07 61.66
CA TYR A 55 -30.80 0.19 62.54
C TYR A 55 -30.43 1.29 63.53
N GLU A 56 -31.34 2.24 63.72
CA GLU A 56 -31.21 3.26 64.75
C GLU A 56 -32.11 2.89 65.93
N ALA A 57 -31.64 3.20 67.14
CA ALA A 57 -32.45 2.99 68.33
C ALA A 57 -33.54 4.06 68.37
N ARG A 58 -34.81 3.64 68.38
CA ARG A 58 -35.93 4.58 68.49
C ARG A 58 -35.86 5.34 69.82
N GLU A 59 -35.88 6.68 69.77
CA GLU A 59 -35.99 7.48 71.00
C GLU A 59 -37.35 7.23 71.66
N LEU A 60 -37.32 6.75 72.91
CA LEU A 60 -38.52 6.62 73.73
C LEU A 60 -38.83 7.97 74.42
N PRO A 61 -40.07 8.20 74.86
CA PRO A 61 -40.45 9.42 75.57
C PRO A 61 -39.53 9.72 76.76
N PRO A 62 -39.35 11.02 77.13
CA PRO A 62 -38.50 11.41 78.25
C PRO A 62 -38.90 10.67 79.54
N GLY A 63 -37.95 9.97 80.16
CA GLY A 63 -38.15 9.21 81.42
C GLY A 63 -38.08 7.68 81.30
N SER A 64 -37.76 7.14 80.12
CA SER A 64 -37.61 5.70 79.89
C SER A 64 -36.13 5.25 79.91
N ASN A 65 -35.79 4.32 80.81
CA ASN A 65 -34.41 3.81 80.99
C ASN A 65 -34.09 2.56 80.15
N ARG A 66 -34.84 2.32 79.07
CA ARG A 66 -34.61 1.18 78.16
C ARG A 66 -34.33 1.71 76.75
N PRO A 67 -33.39 1.13 75.99
CA PRO A 67 -33.27 1.44 74.57
C PRO A 67 -34.58 1.07 73.87
N GLY A 68 -35.10 1.96 73.01
CA GLY A 68 -36.27 1.68 72.20
C GLY A 68 -36.02 0.55 71.19
N PRO A 69 -37.07 -0.02 70.60
CA PRO A 69 -36.89 -1.04 69.55
C PRO A 69 -36.06 -0.47 68.40
N ASN A 70 -35.13 -1.26 67.90
CA ASN A 70 -34.33 -0.93 66.72
C ASN A 70 -35.26 -0.78 65.51
N GLU A 71 -35.25 0.39 64.88
CA GLU A 71 -35.98 0.65 63.64
C GLU A 71 -34.98 0.68 62.49
N GLN A 72 -35.32 0.04 61.37
CA GLN A 72 -34.47 0.04 60.19
C GLN A 72 -34.37 1.47 59.64
N SER A 73 -33.19 2.07 59.75
CA SER A 73 -32.96 3.47 59.35
C SER A 73 -32.51 3.56 57.88
N GLY A 74 -31.82 2.54 57.37
CA GLY A 74 -31.45 2.47 55.96
C GLY A 74 -30.59 1.28 55.56
N ASP A 75 -29.91 1.43 54.42
CA ASP A 75 -28.94 0.47 53.87
C ASP A 75 -27.64 1.16 53.47
N TRP A 76 -26.61 0.37 53.18
CA TRP A 76 -25.27 0.88 52.91
C TRP A 76 -25.09 1.51 51.51
N ARG A 77 -26.11 1.55 50.64
CA ARG A 77 -25.97 2.20 49.32
C ARG A 77 -25.60 3.67 49.44
N ALA A 78 -26.01 4.34 50.52
CA ALA A 78 -25.67 5.73 50.81
C ALA A 78 -24.15 6.01 50.76
N LEU A 79 -23.31 4.99 51.03
CA LEU A 79 -21.86 5.10 50.93
C LEU A 79 -21.38 5.22 49.47
N PHE A 80 -22.13 4.71 48.50
CA PHE A 80 -21.70 4.60 47.11
C PHE A 80 -22.43 5.57 46.16
N VAL A 81 -23.64 6.03 46.51
CA VAL A 81 -24.47 6.90 45.67
C VAL A 81 -23.85 8.25 45.32
N ASN A 82 -22.84 8.71 46.06
CA ASN A 82 -22.12 9.97 45.77
C ASN A 82 -20.77 9.73 45.08
N SER A 83 -20.57 8.57 44.47
CA SER A 83 -19.33 8.19 43.80
C SER A 83 -19.52 8.11 42.29
N THR A 84 -18.94 9.07 41.57
CA THR A 84 -18.95 9.08 40.10
C THR A 84 -18.39 7.79 39.46
N PRO A 85 -17.27 7.20 39.94
CA PRO A 85 -16.79 5.91 39.43
C PRO A 85 -17.79 4.75 39.59
N VAL A 86 -18.61 4.76 40.65
CA VAL A 86 -19.67 3.76 40.85
C VAL A 86 -20.80 3.98 39.85
N TRP A 87 -21.21 5.24 39.62
CA TRP A 87 -22.23 5.54 38.62
C TRP A 87 -21.81 5.17 37.21
N ILE A 88 -20.56 5.40 36.82
CA ILE A 88 -20.05 4.95 35.51
C ILE A 88 -20.11 3.42 35.40
N ALA A 89 -19.78 2.69 36.46
CA ALA A 89 -19.91 1.24 36.50
C ALA A 89 -21.39 0.78 36.38
N LEU A 90 -22.30 1.41 37.11
CA LEU A 90 -23.74 1.14 37.03
C LEU A 90 -24.31 1.41 35.63
N ILE A 91 -23.90 2.52 34.98
CA ILE A 91 -24.27 2.83 33.60
C ILE A 91 -23.73 1.73 32.67
N SER A 92 -22.43 1.42 32.76
CA SER A 92 -21.77 0.42 31.92
C SER A 92 -22.41 -0.96 32.02
N LYS A 93 -22.95 -1.34 33.18
CA LYS A 93 -23.54 -2.67 33.43
C LYS A 93 -25.06 -2.65 33.48
N THR A 94 -25.68 -1.57 33.01
CA THR A 94 -27.15 -1.48 32.91
C THR A 94 -27.67 -2.58 31.97
N PRO A 95 -28.68 -3.39 32.37
CA PRO A 95 -29.19 -4.52 31.60
C PRO A 95 -30.11 -4.05 30.45
N TRP A 96 -29.53 -3.35 29.48
CA TRP A 96 -30.26 -2.77 28.34
C TRP A 96 -31.02 -3.80 27.50
N GLN A 97 -30.53 -5.04 27.43
CA GLN A 97 -31.17 -6.12 26.69
C GLN A 97 -32.55 -6.45 27.29
N ALA A 98 -32.61 -6.55 28.62
CA ALA A 98 -33.85 -6.82 29.34
C ALA A 98 -34.85 -5.66 29.17
N LEU A 99 -34.37 -4.41 29.20
CA LEU A 99 -35.22 -3.23 28.98
C LEU A 99 -35.80 -3.20 27.56
N ASN A 100 -34.98 -3.47 26.53
CA ASN A 100 -35.43 -3.55 25.14
C ASN A 100 -36.44 -4.70 24.94
N GLN A 101 -36.16 -5.87 25.53
CA GLN A 101 -37.05 -7.01 25.46
C GLN A 101 -38.39 -6.73 26.14
N THR A 102 -38.37 -6.09 27.31
CA THR A 102 -39.58 -5.69 28.05
C THR A 102 -40.45 -4.76 27.21
N TYR A 103 -39.86 -3.73 26.60
CA TYR A 103 -40.59 -2.84 25.69
C TYR A 103 -41.19 -3.61 24.50
N LYS A 104 -40.42 -4.46 23.84
CA LYS A 104 -40.89 -5.26 22.69
C LYS A 104 -42.07 -6.16 23.08
N GLN A 105 -41.99 -6.81 24.23
CA GLN A 105 -43.07 -7.65 24.76
C GLN A 105 -44.33 -6.83 25.07
N GLN A 106 -44.18 -5.67 25.72
CA GLN A 106 -45.31 -4.79 26.01
C GLN A 106 -45.97 -4.27 24.73
N LEU A 107 -45.16 -3.87 23.74
CA LEU A 107 -45.67 -3.43 22.44
C LEU A 107 -46.43 -4.56 21.74
N GLU A 108 -45.90 -5.78 21.74
CA GLU A 108 -46.56 -6.94 21.12
C GLU A 108 -47.91 -7.27 21.78
N VAL A 109 -47.94 -7.33 23.12
CA VAL A 109 -49.18 -7.56 23.90
C VAL A 109 -50.24 -6.49 23.61
N GLN A 110 -49.83 -5.23 23.51
CA GLN A 110 -50.75 -4.14 23.19
C GLN A 110 -51.28 -4.24 21.76
N LEU A 111 -50.42 -4.58 20.80
CA LEU A 111 -50.83 -4.73 19.40
C LEU A 111 -51.78 -5.92 19.20
N ASP A 112 -51.58 -7.03 19.92
CA ASP A 112 -52.50 -8.17 19.86
C ASP A 112 -53.87 -7.81 20.47
N THR A 113 -53.89 -7.07 21.57
CA THR A 113 -55.14 -6.54 22.17
C THR A 113 -55.90 -5.67 21.16
N LEU A 114 -55.18 -4.85 20.39
CA LEU A 114 -55.75 -3.98 19.36
C LEU A 114 -56.24 -4.71 18.12
N ARG A 115 -55.57 -5.79 17.71
CA ARG A 115 -55.99 -6.64 16.58
C ARG A 115 -57.31 -7.37 16.85
N HIS A 116 -57.61 -7.69 18.11
CA HIS A 116 -58.83 -8.39 18.49
C HIS A 116 -60.07 -7.50 18.66
N LEU A 117 -59.92 -6.16 18.69
CA LEU A 117 -61.01 -5.20 18.98
C LEU A 117 -61.45 -4.37 17.76
N ALA A 118 -61.02 -4.74 16.55
CA ALA A 118 -61.18 -3.93 15.34
C ALA A 118 -62.61 -3.94 14.76
N THR A 119 -63.40 -2.92 15.14
CA THR A 119 -64.40 -2.27 14.27
C THR A 119 -64.23 -0.75 14.39
N ASP A 120 -64.19 -0.08 13.24
CA ASP A 120 -63.39 1.12 12.89
C ASP A 120 -63.73 2.50 13.52
N GLU A 121 -64.28 2.56 14.74
CA GLU A 121 -64.53 3.87 15.40
C GLU A 121 -64.03 3.93 16.85
N HIS A 122 -63.91 2.78 17.54
CA HIS A 122 -63.44 2.69 18.93
C HIS A 122 -61.93 2.44 19.07
N LEU A 123 -61.20 2.23 17.97
CA LEU A 123 -59.78 1.87 17.98
C LEU A 123 -58.90 2.97 18.60
N SER A 124 -59.10 4.23 18.24
CA SER A 124 -58.28 5.34 18.76
C SER A 124 -58.34 5.43 20.29
N HIS A 125 -59.54 5.32 20.85
CA HIS A 125 -59.83 5.43 22.28
C HIS A 125 -59.29 4.21 23.06
N LEU A 126 -59.40 3.00 22.50
CA LEU A 126 -58.87 1.77 23.08
C LEU A 126 -57.33 1.70 23.02
N VAL A 127 -56.72 2.20 21.94
CA VAL A 127 -55.26 2.37 21.85
C VAL A 127 -54.80 3.29 22.97
N GLN A 128 -55.41 4.47 23.09
CA GLN A 128 -55.03 5.47 24.08
C GLN A 128 -55.15 4.92 25.51
N GLN A 129 -56.21 4.20 25.86
CA GLN A 129 -56.36 3.58 27.19
C GLN A 129 -55.30 2.51 27.50
N ASN A 130 -54.67 1.91 26.48
CA ASN A 130 -53.69 0.86 26.66
C ASN A 130 -52.23 1.34 26.57
N LEU A 131 -51.95 2.62 26.27
CA LEU A 131 -50.56 3.12 26.10
C LEU A 131 -49.74 3.17 27.40
N GLN A 132 -50.35 3.03 28.57
CA GLN A 132 -49.70 3.28 29.86
C GLN A 132 -48.37 2.54 30.00
N LEU A 133 -48.33 1.23 29.72
CA LEU A 133 -47.10 0.44 29.89
C LEU A 133 -45.97 0.87 28.94
N ILE A 134 -46.30 1.28 27.71
CA ILE A 134 -45.34 1.82 26.75
C ILE A 134 -44.78 3.16 27.23
N LEU A 135 -45.66 4.06 27.68
CA LEU A 135 -45.28 5.37 28.20
C LEU A 135 -44.42 5.22 29.46
N LEU A 136 -44.74 4.28 30.34
CA LEU A 136 -43.93 3.94 31.51
C LEU A 136 -42.56 3.35 31.12
N SER A 137 -42.48 2.54 30.07
CA SER A 137 -41.20 2.04 29.54
C SER A 137 -40.32 3.16 28.97
N TRP A 138 -40.92 4.15 28.31
CA TRP A 138 -40.20 5.36 27.88
C TRP A 138 -39.74 6.20 29.06
N ALA A 139 -40.64 6.43 30.02
CA ALA A 139 -40.34 7.16 31.25
C ALA A 139 -39.24 6.49 32.07
N GLU A 140 -39.17 5.15 32.09
CA GLU A 140 -38.10 4.38 32.73
C GLU A 140 -36.74 4.68 32.09
N LEU A 141 -36.62 4.66 30.76
CA LEU A 141 -35.38 4.99 30.06
C LEU A 141 -34.98 6.46 30.26
N LEU A 142 -35.93 7.39 30.17
CA LEU A 142 -35.68 8.81 30.44
C LEU A 142 -35.26 9.03 31.90
N SER A 143 -35.85 8.30 32.85
CA SER A 143 -35.50 8.39 34.27
C SER A 143 -34.07 7.92 34.51
N HIS A 144 -33.61 6.87 33.82
CA HIS A 144 -32.21 6.49 33.84
C HIS A 144 -31.31 7.60 33.30
N LEU A 145 -31.61 8.17 32.13
CA LEU A 145 -30.81 9.26 31.53
C LEU A 145 -30.70 10.47 32.45
N ARG A 146 -31.83 10.90 33.03
CA ARG A 146 -31.90 11.97 34.02
C ARG A 146 -31.07 11.64 35.24
N LEU A 147 -31.27 10.46 35.81
CA LEU A 147 -30.56 10.00 36.99
C LEU A 147 -29.04 9.98 36.76
N TRP A 148 -28.58 9.44 35.63
CA TRP A 148 -27.17 9.40 35.27
C TRP A 148 -26.58 10.80 35.17
N TYR A 149 -27.29 11.73 34.51
CA TYR A 149 -26.82 13.10 34.40
C TYR A 149 -26.79 13.84 35.75
N GLU A 150 -27.80 13.66 36.59
CA GLU A 150 -27.87 14.31 37.91
C GLU A 150 -26.80 13.80 38.89
N THR A 151 -26.43 12.53 38.79
CA THR A 151 -25.51 11.86 39.74
C THR A 151 -24.05 11.96 39.35
N LEU A 152 -23.74 12.01 38.05
CA LEU A 152 -22.37 12.21 37.59
C LEU A 152 -21.89 13.62 37.95
N GLU A 153 -20.63 13.74 38.37
CA GLU A 153 -20.00 15.03 38.63
C GLU A 153 -19.44 15.67 37.35
N ASN A 154 -19.32 17.01 37.36
CA ASN A 154 -18.97 17.80 36.17
C ASN A 154 -17.55 17.57 35.62
N TYR A 155 -16.64 16.96 36.40
CA TYR A 155 -15.28 16.67 35.94
C TYR A 155 -15.23 15.50 34.95
N THR A 156 -16.31 14.73 34.81
CA THR A 156 -16.34 13.60 33.88
C THR A 156 -16.85 14.01 32.50
N PRO A 157 -16.12 13.68 31.41
CA PRO A 157 -16.58 13.96 30.06
C PRO A 157 -17.93 13.29 29.75
N LEU A 158 -18.19 12.10 30.30
CA LEU A 158 -19.43 11.36 30.11
C LEU A 158 -20.68 12.20 30.44
N LYS A 159 -20.65 13.02 31.50
CA LYS A 159 -21.78 13.90 31.84
C LYS A 159 -22.11 14.89 30.72
N SER A 160 -21.09 15.51 30.13
CA SER A 160 -21.27 16.43 29.00
C SER A 160 -21.74 15.71 27.74
N ILE A 161 -21.29 14.47 27.51
CA ILE A 161 -21.71 13.63 26.39
C ILE A 161 -23.19 13.27 26.53
N ILE A 162 -23.64 12.83 27.71
CA ILE A 162 -25.06 12.56 27.98
C ILE A 162 -25.89 13.81 27.68
N ARG A 163 -25.47 14.98 28.17
CA ARG A 163 -26.17 16.24 27.89
C ARG A 163 -26.25 16.55 26.40
N GLY A 164 -25.13 16.38 25.67
CA GLY A 164 -25.06 16.62 24.23
C GLY A 164 -25.98 15.67 23.46
N LEU A 165 -25.90 14.37 23.74
CA LEU A 165 -26.72 13.34 23.11
C LEU A 165 -28.21 13.54 23.37
N VAL A 166 -28.60 13.90 24.59
CA VAL A 166 -29.99 14.21 24.94
C VAL A 166 -30.47 15.46 24.19
N LYS A 167 -29.68 16.55 24.20
CA LYS A 167 -30.03 17.80 23.50
C LYS A 167 -30.21 17.63 21.99
N THR A 168 -29.27 16.94 21.36
CA THR A 168 -29.24 16.82 19.90
C THR A 168 -30.29 15.84 19.39
N ASN A 169 -30.50 14.71 20.09
CA ASN A 169 -31.28 13.61 19.53
C ASN A 169 -32.67 13.45 20.13
N LEU A 170 -32.91 13.91 21.37
CA LEU A 170 -34.15 13.60 22.09
C LEU A 170 -35.19 14.73 22.12
N THR A 171 -34.88 15.95 21.66
CA THR A 171 -35.84 17.06 21.68
C THR A 171 -37.14 16.73 20.92
N THR A 172 -37.03 16.26 19.66
CA THR A 172 -38.22 15.90 18.86
C THR A 172 -38.93 14.64 19.36
N PRO A 173 -38.24 13.54 19.73
CA PRO A 173 -38.87 12.41 20.42
C PRO A 173 -39.63 12.82 21.69
N LEU A 174 -39.08 13.70 22.52
CA LEU A 174 -39.72 14.16 23.76
C LEU A 174 -41.01 14.94 23.48
N ASP A 175 -41.03 15.82 22.47
CA ASP A 175 -42.25 16.50 22.03
C ASP A 175 -43.34 15.47 21.64
N ARG A 176 -42.97 14.41 20.89
CA ARG A 176 -43.89 13.33 20.50
C ARG A 176 -44.37 12.52 21.71
N MET A 177 -43.47 12.14 22.62
CA MET A 177 -43.78 11.41 23.85
C MET A 177 -44.77 12.18 24.74
N GLN A 178 -44.55 13.49 24.88
CA GLN A 178 -45.44 14.37 25.63
C GLN A 178 -46.83 14.47 24.97
N GLY A 179 -46.89 14.46 23.64
CA GLY A 179 -48.14 14.37 22.89
C GLY A 179 -48.91 13.06 23.16
N PHE A 180 -48.20 11.92 23.20
CA PHE A 180 -48.81 10.62 23.53
C PHE A 180 -49.30 10.55 24.99
N ASP A 181 -48.52 11.06 25.94
CA ASP A 181 -48.91 11.13 27.36
C ASP A 181 -50.13 12.04 27.57
N ARG A 182 -50.17 13.19 26.88
CA ARG A 182 -51.34 14.09 26.90
C ARG A 182 -52.57 13.45 26.27
N ALA A 183 -52.40 12.68 25.20
CA ALA A 183 -53.50 11.94 24.58
C ALA A 183 -54.03 10.83 25.50
N TYR A 184 -53.17 10.13 26.24
CA TYR A 184 -53.58 9.17 27.28
C TYR A 184 -54.39 9.85 28.39
N GLU A 185 -53.89 10.98 28.90
CA GLU A 185 -54.51 11.73 30.01
C GLU A 185 -55.90 12.26 29.65
N LEU A 186 -56.10 12.74 28.42
CA LEU A 186 -57.41 13.23 27.95
C LEU A 186 -58.48 12.13 27.91
N GLU A 187 -58.09 10.87 27.71
CA GLU A 187 -59.01 9.74 27.55
C GLU A 187 -59.26 8.95 28.83
N THR A 188 -58.33 9.03 29.79
CA THR A 188 -58.37 8.26 31.04
C THR A 188 -58.61 9.14 32.27
N GLU A 189 -58.57 10.47 32.10
CA GLU A 189 -58.60 11.48 33.17
C GLU A 189 -57.46 11.35 34.20
N GLU A 190 -56.48 10.47 33.94
CA GLU A 190 -55.30 10.24 34.78
C GLU A 190 -54.02 10.32 33.93
N PRO A 191 -52.93 10.93 34.44
CA PRO A 191 -51.66 10.94 33.72
C PRO A 191 -51.06 9.53 33.66
N ALA A 192 -50.47 9.13 32.52
CA ALA A 192 -49.83 7.81 32.41
C ALA A 192 -48.61 7.71 33.34
N ILE A 193 -47.90 8.83 33.49
CA ILE A 193 -46.73 8.97 34.39
C ILE A 193 -47.17 9.76 35.64
N SER A 194 -47.30 9.05 36.76
CA SER A 194 -47.63 9.69 38.05
C SER A 194 -46.53 10.64 38.55
N VAL A 195 -46.90 11.63 39.37
CA VAL A 195 -45.97 12.59 40.00
C VAL A 195 -44.89 11.93 40.87
N ASP A 196 -45.18 10.73 41.39
CA ASP A 196 -44.28 9.93 42.22
C ASP A 196 -43.43 8.93 41.40
N PHE A 197 -43.59 8.88 40.08
CA PHE A 197 -42.88 7.91 39.23
C PHE A 197 -41.35 8.07 39.36
N TYR A 198 -40.81 9.27 39.11
CA TYR A 198 -39.36 9.51 39.19
C TYR A 198 -38.80 9.34 40.62
N PRO A 199 -39.44 9.86 41.69
CA PRO A 199 -39.05 9.53 43.07
C PRO A 199 -39.02 8.03 43.36
N THR A 200 -40.03 7.29 42.90
CA THR A 200 -40.13 5.84 43.09
C THR A 200 -39.02 5.12 42.34
N PHE A 201 -38.72 5.55 41.11
CA PHE A 201 -37.60 5.05 40.32
C PHE A 201 -36.26 5.32 41.01
N ALA A 202 -36.00 6.56 41.43
CA ALA A 202 -34.74 6.95 42.08
C ALA A 202 -34.51 6.22 43.41
N LYS A 203 -35.58 5.87 44.13
CA LYS A 203 -35.51 5.06 45.36
C LYS A 203 -34.94 3.66 45.12
N ARG A 204 -35.07 3.10 43.90
CA ARG A 204 -34.41 1.82 43.52
C ARG A 204 -32.89 1.91 43.59
N PHE A 205 -32.33 3.12 43.54
CA PHE A 205 -30.90 3.40 43.66
C PHE A 205 -30.51 4.02 45.01
N GLY A 206 -31.43 4.05 45.99
CA GLY A 206 -31.16 4.61 47.33
C GLY A 206 -31.18 6.14 47.38
N LEU A 207 -31.74 6.81 46.36
CA LEU A 207 -31.82 8.26 46.30
C LEU A 207 -33.22 8.75 46.67
N LYS A 208 -33.27 9.87 47.39
CA LYS A 208 -34.52 10.60 47.69
C LYS A 208 -34.62 11.80 46.74
N ARG A 209 -35.71 11.88 45.98
CA ARG A 209 -36.03 12.97 45.04
C ARG A 209 -37.42 13.52 45.33
N SER A 210 -37.63 14.80 45.04
CA SER A 210 -38.94 15.44 45.18
C SER A 210 -39.89 14.99 44.06
N PRO A 211 -41.21 14.90 44.31
CA PRO A 211 -42.21 14.67 43.28
C PRO A 211 -42.11 15.69 42.15
N ASP A 212 -42.33 15.23 40.92
CA ASP A 212 -42.37 16.08 39.74
C ASP A 212 -43.82 16.46 39.46
N GLU A 213 -44.17 17.73 39.51
CA GLU A 213 -45.50 18.20 39.08
C GLU A 213 -45.75 17.90 37.59
N ASN A 214 -44.68 17.92 36.77
CA ASN A 214 -44.71 17.50 35.38
C ASN A 214 -43.38 16.83 35.00
N PHE A 215 -43.41 15.52 34.73
CA PHE A 215 -42.22 14.72 34.44
C PHE A 215 -41.40 15.27 33.26
N TYR A 216 -42.03 15.57 32.13
CA TYR A 216 -41.34 16.05 30.93
C TYR A 216 -40.73 17.44 31.12
N ARG A 217 -41.41 18.33 31.86
CA ARG A 217 -40.88 19.66 32.20
C ARG A 217 -39.66 19.55 33.11
N SER A 218 -39.76 18.75 34.19
CA SER A 218 -38.62 18.49 35.07
C SER A 218 -37.43 17.88 34.32
N PHE A 219 -37.69 16.95 33.39
CA PHE A 219 -36.66 16.38 32.53
C PHE A 219 -36.04 17.45 31.62
N ALA A 220 -36.85 18.26 30.95
CA ALA A 220 -36.40 19.33 30.07
C ALA A 220 -35.55 20.36 30.81
N ASP A 221 -35.96 20.77 32.00
CA ASP A 221 -35.24 21.72 32.85
C ASP A 221 -33.87 21.17 33.25
N THR A 222 -33.81 19.88 33.61
CA THR A 222 -32.55 19.18 33.96
C THR A 222 -31.51 19.27 32.84
N PHE A 223 -31.94 19.11 31.59
CA PHE A 223 -31.06 19.15 30.42
C PHE A 223 -30.97 20.53 29.76
N SER A 224 -31.75 21.52 30.23
CA SER A 224 -31.91 22.84 29.59
C SER A 224 -32.42 22.71 28.14
N LEU A 225 -33.54 22.01 27.96
CA LEU A 225 -34.24 21.81 26.69
C LEU A 225 -35.41 22.79 26.55
N SER A 226 -35.76 23.11 25.31
CA SER A 226 -36.99 23.85 24.99
C SER A 226 -37.95 22.90 24.29
N LEU A 227 -38.92 22.38 25.05
CA LEU A 227 -40.00 21.56 24.52
C LEU A 227 -41.16 22.44 24.05
N ARG A 228 -41.90 21.98 23.04
CA ARG A 228 -43.11 22.66 22.58
C ARG A 228 -44.24 22.43 23.58
N LEU A 229 -45.25 23.31 23.57
CA LEU A 229 -46.47 23.04 24.34
C LEU A 229 -47.09 21.73 23.84
N PRO A 230 -47.49 20.82 24.74
CA PRO A 230 -48.11 19.57 24.33
C PRO A 230 -49.42 19.87 23.62
N VAL A 231 -49.42 19.73 22.30
CA VAL A 231 -50.65 19.60 21.54
C VAL A 231 -51.00 18.13 21.60
N ALA A 232 -52.26 17.80 21.93
CA ALA A 232 -52.75 16.44 21.83
C ALA A 232 -52.70 16.01 20.37
N ASP A 233 -51.58 15.40 19.96
CA ASP A 233 -51.41 14.88 18.63
C ASP A 233 -51.99 13.47 18.59
N ALA A 234 -53.32 13.39 18.49
CA ALA A 234 -54.03 12.12 18.30
C ALA A 234 -53.83 11.56 16.87
N THR A 235 -53.10 12.27 16.00
CA THR A 235 -53.01 11.99 14.57
C THR A 235 -52.22 10.72 14.20
N PRO A 236 -51.16 10.29 14.92
CA PRO A 236 -50.40 9.08 14.55
C PRO A 236 -51.12 7.75 14.88
N LEU A 237 -52.09 7.77 15.80
CA LEU A 237 -52.79 6.56 16.28
C LEU A 237 -54.17 6.36 15.64
N ARG A 238 -54.63 7.29 14.79
CA ARG A 238 -55.92 7.24 14.07
C ARG A 238 -55.88 6.33 12.84
N GLY A 239 -55.08 5.27 12.87
CA GLY A 239 -54.82 4.37 11.75
C GLY A 239 -54.83 2.89 12.16
N SER A 240 -54.39 2.01 11.25
CA SER A 240 -54.28 0.57 11.55
C SER A 240 -53.27 0.30 12.68
N ALA A 241 -53.40 -0.84 13.37
CA ALA A 241 -52.45 -1.26 14.41
C ALA A 241 -50.98 -1.25 13.93
N SER A 242 -50.74 -1.47 12.63
CA SER A 242 -49.41 -1.40 12.00
C SER A 242 -48.83 0.02 11.95
N GLN A 243 -49.68 1.04 11.72
CA GLN A 243 -49.27 2.44 11.71
C GLN A 243 -48.93 2.90 13.14
N ALA A 244 -49.78 2.58 14.12
CA ALA A 244 -49.50 2.82 15.53
C ALA A 244 -48.19 2.15 15.98
N GLN A 245 -47.95 0.91 15.57
CA GLN A 245 -46.70 0.20 15.85
C GLN A 245 -45.48 0.92 15.30
N THR A 246 -45.57 1.41 14.07
CA THR A 246 -44.46 2.10 13.38
C THR A 246 -44.09 3.37 14.15
N GLU A 247 -45.09 4.18 14.49
CA GLU A 247 -44.92 5.45 15.20
C GLU A 247 -44.30 5.27 16.60
N LEU A 248 -44.82 4.32 17.39
CA LEU A 248 -44.29 4.02 18.72
C LEU A 248 -42.85 3.48 18.64
N ASN A 249 -42.58 2.61 17.66
CA ASN A 249 -41.23 2.08 17.45
C ASN A 249 -40.24 3.14 17.03
N GLU A 250 -40.57 4.07 16.15
CA GLU A 250 -39.65 5.13 15.75
C GLU A 250 -39.19 5.97 16.95
N VAL A 251 -40.14 6.40 17.79
CA VAL A 251 -39.83 7.18 19.00
C VAL A 251 -38.96 6.37 19.96
N PHE A 252 -39.32 5.10 20.19
CA PHE A 252 -38.53 4.22 21.04
C PHE A 252 -37.13 3.95 20.50
N GLN A 253 -36.97 3.70 19.19
CA GLN A 253 -35.66 3.41 18.61
C GLN A 253 -34.70 4.57 18.81
N VAL A 254 -35.14 5.83 18.59
CA VAL A 254 -34.26 6.99 18.81
C VAL A 254 -33.85 7.12 20.29
N LEU A 255 -34.81 6.97 21.22
CA LEU A 255 -34.52 6.97 22.65
C LEU A 255 -33.56 5.84 23.05
N PHE A 256 -33.85 4.62 22.60
CA PHE A 256 -33.10 3.42 22.94
C PHE A 256 -31.67 3.45 22.37
N GLN A 257 -31.48 3.93 21.13
CA GLN A 257 -30.14 4.09 20.56
C GLN A 257 -29.31 5.11 21.34
N ASN A 258 -29.91 6.24 21.75
CA ASN A 258 -29.25 7.23 22.60
C ASN A 258 -28.80 6.62 23.94
N PHE A 259 -29.73 5.92 24.59
CA PHE A 259 -29.52 5.21 25.84
C PHE A 259 -28.42 4.15 25.73
N TYR A 260 -28.49 3.30 24.70
CA TYR A 260 -27.53 2.25 24.44
C TYR A 260 -26.13 2.81 24.14
N GLN A 261 -26.04 3.88 23.35
CA GLN A 261 -24.78 4.54 23.05
C GLN A 261 -24.07 5.03 24.32
N ILE A 262 -24.81 5.61 25.26
CA ILE A 262 -24.25 6.04 26.55
C ILE A 262 -23.68 4.85 27.34
N ILE A 263 -24.39 3.71 27.36
CA ILE A 263 -23.92 2.48 28.00
C ILE A 263 -22.62 1.98 27.36
N GLN A 264 -22.53 2.00 26.03
CA GLN A 264 -21.32 1.57 25.30
C GLN A 264 -20.12 2.49 25.54
N LEU A 265 -20.36 3.79 25.74
CA LEU A 265 -19.31 4.78 26.00
C LEU A 265 -18.85 4.78 27.46
N ALA A 266 -19.71 4.46 28.42
CA ALA A 266 -19.40 4.52 29.84
C ALA A 266 -18.11 3.77 30.27
N PRO A 267 -17.85 2.52 29.83
CA PRO A 267 -16.61 1.80 30.17
C PRO A 267 -15.32 2.58 29.89
N GLN A 268 -15.31 3.39 28.82
CA GLN A 268 -14.14 4.16 28.39
C GLN A 268 -13.74 5.23 29.41
N TYR A 269 -14.69 5.68 30.23
CA TYR A 269 -14.46 6.72 31.23
C TYR A 269 -14.24 6.15 32.64
N GLN A 270 -14.23 4.82 32.82
CA GLN A 270 -14.04 4.22 34.14
C GLN A 270 -12.69 4.58 34.75
N ILE A 271 -11.58 4.42 34.01
CA ILE A 271 -10.23 4.76 34.48
C ILE A 271 -10.10 6.29 34.66
N HIS A 272 -10.56 7.06 33.68
CA HIS A 272 -10.53 8.53 33.74
C HIS A 272 -11.25 9.06 35.00
N SER A 273 -12.37 8.45 35.41
CA SER A 273 -13.09 8.85 36.62
C SER A 273 -12.29 8.68 37.90
N LEU A 274 -11.31 7.77 37.91
CA LEU A 274 -10.40 7.55 39.02
C LEU A 274 -9.21 8.52 38.99
N GLU A 275 -8.64 8.76 37.82
CA GLU A 275 -7.42 9.55 37.65
C GLU A 275 -7.65 11.07 37.67
N ALA A 276 -8.77 11.52 37.09
CA ALA A 276 -9.08 12.95 36.95
C ALA A 276 -9.38 13.64 38.30
N ARG A 277 -9.58 12.87 39.37
CA ARG A 277 -9.86 13.38 40.71
C ARG A 277 -8.98 12.68 41.72
N ARG A 278 -8.33 13.45 42.61
CA ARG A 278 -7.53 12.90 43.72
C ARG A 278 -8.31 12.77 45.04
N ALA A 279 -9.38 13.53 45.20
CA ALA A 279 -10.21 13.57 46.40
C ALA A 279 -11.41 12.62 46.30
N HIS A 280 -11.14 11.31 46.21
CA HIS A 280 -12.17 10.28 46.35
C HIS A 280 -12.52 10.06 47.83
N GLN A 281 -13.74 9.63 48.11
CA GLN A 281 -14.11 9.29 49.49
C GLN A 281 -13.25 8.12 50.01
N PRO A 282 -12.77 8.14 51.26
CA PRO A 282 -11.79 7.16 51.76
C PRO A 282 -12.21 5.70 51.60
N HIS A 283 -13.50 5.38 51.81
CA HIS A 283 -14.03 4.03 51.64
C HIS A 283 -14.07 3.58 50.18
N ILE A 284 -14.30 4.49 49.22
CA ILE A 284 -14.23 4.20 47.78
C ILE A 284 -12.77 3.92 47.39
N ALA A 285 -11.84 4.76 47.86
CA ALA A 285 -10.41 4.57 47.61
C ALA A 285 -9.90 3.23 48.19
N MET A 286 -10.33 2.87 49.40
CA MET A 286 -10.01 1.58 50.02
C MET A 286 -10.53 0.40 49.20
N PHE A 287 -11.76 0.48 48.70
CA PHE A 287 -12.33 -0.58 47.87
C PHE A 287 -11.59 -0.75 46.53
N ILE A 288 -11.22 0.36 45.88
CA ILE A 288 -10.41 0.32 44.65
C ILE A 288 -9.01 -0.22 44.95
N GLY A 289 -8.41 0.17 46.08
CA GLY A 289 -7.13 -0.38 46.53
C GLY A 289 -7.18 -1.89 46.75
N PHE A 290 -8.27 -2.40 47.35
CA PHE A 290 -8.52 -3.84 47.45
C PHE A 290 -8.59 -4.50 46.07
N TRP A 291 -9.31 -3.90 45.12
CA TRP A 291 -9.38 -4.40 43.75
C TRP A 291 -8.00 -4.51 43.10
N GLU A 292 -7.14 -3.50 43.25
CA GLU A 292 -5.76 -3.55 42.73
C GLU A 292 -4.94 -4.69 43.34
N ILE A 293 -5.08 -4.94 44.65
CA ILE A 293 -4.40 -6.05 45.35
C ILE A 293 -4.99 -7.41 44.97
N PHE A 294 -6.27 -7.48 44.57
CA PHE A 294 -6.93 -8.71 44.14
C PHE A 294 -6.49 -9.17 42.74
N LYS A 295 -6.11 -8.24 41.84
CA LYS A 295 -5.76 -8.55 40.44
C LYS A 295 -4.74 -9.69 40.27
N PRO A 296 -3.61 -9.76 41.01
CA PRO A 296 -2.67 -10.87 40.85
C PRO A 296 -3.29 -12.25 41.14
N ALA A 297 -4.18 -12.34 42.13
CA ALA A 297 -4.88 -13.60 42.44
C ALA A 297 -5.88 -13.98 41.33
N GLN A 298 -6.61 -13.00 40.79
CA GLN A 298 -7.48 -13.19 39.63
C GLN A 298 -6.69 -13.66 38.40
N GLN A 299 -5.53 -13.03 38.14
CA GLN A 299 -4.65 -13.40 37.04
C GLN A 299 -4.08 -14.81 37.20
N ASP A 300 -3.69 -15.21 38.40
CA ASP A 300 -3.20 -16.58 38.65
C ASP A 300 -4.30 -17.62 38.43
N LEU A 301 -5.52 -17.34 38.90
CA LEU A 301 -6.69 -18.19 38.65
C LEU A 301 -6.95 -18.33 37.13
N ASN A 302 -6.82 -17.24 36.38
CA ASN A 302 -7.02 -17.22 34.93
C ASN A 302 -5.89 -17.93 34.14
N ARG A 303 -4.76 -18.28 34.76
CA ARG A 303 -3.73 -19.14 34.13
C ARG A 303 -4.15 -20.61 34.05
N MET A 304 -5.26 -21.00 34.67
CA MET A 304 -5.71 -22.39 34.70
C MET A 304 -5.89 -22.99 33.29
N THR A 305 -6.38 -22.20 32.32
CA THR A 305 -6.54 -22.62 30.92
C THR A 305 -5.20 -22.91 30.26
N GLN A 306 -4.23 -21.99 30.35
CA GLN A 306 -2.86 -22.22 29.86
C GLN A 306 -2.23 -23.45 30.51
N ARG A 307 -2.33 -23.57 31.83
CA ARG A 307 -1.77 -24.72 32.58
C ARG A 307 -2.38 -26.05 32.14
N HIS A 308 -3.68 -26.07 31.86
CA HIS A 308 -4.35 -27.26 31.35
C HIS A 308 -3.88 -27.61 29.94
N LEU A 309 -3.73 -26.63 29.04
CA LEU A 309 -3.19 -26.85 27.70
C LEU A 309 -1.74 -27.34 27.74
N ASP A 310 -0.89 -26.74 28.58
CA ASP A 310 0.48 -27.19 28.77
C ASP A 310 0.54 -28.62 29.32
N PHE A 311 -0.29 -28.94 30.30
CA PHE A 311 -0.40 -30.31 30.82
C PHE A 311 -0.79 -31.29 29.71
N PHE A 312 -1.83 -30.97 28.93
CA PHE A 312 -2.33 -31.84 27.88
C PHE A 312 -1.29 -32.03 26.75
N TYR A 313 -0.71 -30.95 26.22
CA TYR A 313 0.23 -31.05 25.11
C TYR A 313 1.61 -31.57 25.53
N ARG A 314 2.15 -31.11 26.67
CA ARG A 314 3.52 -31.46 27.11
C ARG A 314 3.58 -32.76 27.89
N GLN A 315 2.59 -33.06 28.75
CA GLN A 315 2.65 -34.24 29.63
C GLN A 315 1.81 -35.41 29.11
N VAL A 316 0.61 -35.18 28.59
CA VAL A 316 -0.26 -36.25 28.08
C VAL A 316 0.15 -36.66 26.66
N LEU A 317 0.25 -35.70 25.74
CA LEU A 317 0.61 -35.96 24.34
C LEU A 317 2.13 -35.98 24.08
N GLN A 318 2.93 -35.46 25.02
CA GLN A 318 4.40 -35.42 24.93
C GLN A 318 4.91 -34.79 23.62
N LEU A 319 4.23 -33.74 23.14
CA LEU A 319 4.65 -33.02 21.95
C LEU A 319 5.94 -32.23 22.28
N PRO A 320 7.05 -32.48 21.58
CA PRO A 320 8.27 -31.72 21.81
C PRO A 320 8.12 -30.30 21.24
N GLU A 321 8.70 -29.31 21.94
CA GLU A 321 8.91 -27.99 21.37
C GLU A 321 9.90 -28.09 20.21
N ARG A 322 9.66 -27.33 19.13
CA ARG A 322 10.62 -27.29 18.03
C ARG A 322 11.91 -26.64 18.53
N PRO A 323 13.09 -27.23 18.27
CA PRO A 323 14.34 -26.61 18.66
C PRO A 323 14.53 -25.29 17.92
N ALA A 324 15.30 -24.38 18.52
CA ALA A 324 15.74 -23.18 17.83
C ALA A 324 16.65 -23.54 16.66
N GLU A 325 16.41 -22.95 15.49
CA GLU A 325 17.31 -23.03 14.35
C GLU A 325 18.28 -21.84 14.41
N PRO A 326 19.61 -22.07 14.35
CA PRO A 326 20.58 -20.98 14.33
C PRO A 326 20.40 -20.14 13.07
N ASP A 327 20.61 -18.85 13.20
CA ASP A 327 20.63 -17.93 12.08
C ASP A 327 21.99 -17.97 11.36
N HIS A 328 21.99 -17.51 10.11
CA HIS A 328 23.18 -17.46 9.26
C HIS A 328 23.40 -16.03 8.77
N ALA A 329 24.66 -15.65 8.60
CA ALA A 329 25.07 -14.34 8.09
C ALA A 329 26.21 -14.48 7.09
N HIS A 330 26.22 -13.63 6.06
CA HIS A 330 27.33 -13.53 5.12
C HIS A 330 28.43 -12.61 5.67
N LEU A 331 29.67 -13.08 5.64
CA LEU A 331 30.85 -12.30 6.03
C LEU A 331 31.70 -12.00 4.80
N LEU A 332 32.09 -10.73 4.65
CA LEU A 332 33.04 -10.27 3.63
C LEU A 332 34.40 -10.09 4.30
N PHE A 333 35.44 -10.68 3.72
CA PHE A 333 36.80 -10.60 4.24
C PHE A 333 37.67 -9.78 3.29
N GLU A 334 38.51 -8.92 3.86
CA GLU A 334 39.54 -8.19 3.12
C GLU A 334 40.91 -8.52 3.71
N LEU A 335 41.84 -8.94 2.84
CA LEU A 335 43.21 -9.24 3.26
C LEU A 335 44.00 -7.96 3.52
N ALA A 336 44.88 -8.00 4.52
CA ALA A 336 45.84 -6.92 4.75
C ALA A 336 46.77 -6.73 3.53
N LYS A 337 47.24 -5.49 3.30
CA LYS A 337 48.00 -5.09 2.08
C LYS A 337 49.13 -6.04 1.69
N PHE A 338 49.86 -6.60 2.65
CA PHE A 338 51.03 -7.45 2.42
C PHE A 338 50.74 -8.96 2.43
N GLN A 339 49.50 -9.37 2.71
CA GLN A 339 49.10 -10.77 2.71
C GLN A 339 48.55 -11.15 1.34
N ALA A 340 49.14 -12.16 0.68
CA ALA A 340 48.68 -12.62 -0.63
C ALA A 340 47.47 -13.57 -0.52
N GLU A 341 47.52 -14.48 0.44
CA GLU A 341 46.50 -15.49 0.69
C GLU A 341 46.38 -15.78 2.20
N PHE A 342 45.21 -16.18 2.67
CA PHE A 342 45.01 -16.58 4.06
C PHE A 342 43.92 -17.65 4.18
N ALA A 343 44.22 -18.76 4.86
CA ALA A 343 43.27 -19.84 5.08
C ALA A 343 42.53 -19.68 6.41
N LEU A 344 41.20 -19.72 6.35
CA LEU A 344 40.31 -19.81 7.50
C LEU A 344 39.75 -21.23 7.59
N LYS A 345 39.79 -21.80 8.79
CA LYS A 345 39.21 -23.11 9.10
C LYS A 345 37.75 -23.00 9.52
N VAL A 346 36.99 -24.05 9.23
CA VAL A 346 35.65 -24.28 9.77
C VAL A 346 35.67 -24.12 11.30
N ASP A 347 34.54 -23.69 11.86
CA ASP A 347 34.35 -23.43 13.30
C ASP A 347 35.14 -22.24 13.88
N ILE A 348 35.90 -21.48 13.08
CA ILE A 348 36.42 -20.17 13.50
C ILE A 348 35.25 -19.28 13.91
N ARG A 349 35.36 -18.63 15.07
CA ARG A 349 34.30 -17.82 15.67
C ARG A 349 34.47 -16.34 15.38
N PHE A 350 33.38 -15.69 15.01
CA PHE A 350 33.29 -14.26 14.76
C PHE A 350 32.31 -13.62 15.75
N LYS A 351 32.73 -12.54 16.41
CA LYS A 351 31.92 -11.84 17.40
C LYS A 351 30.89 -10.95 16.71
N ALA A 352 29.61 -11.12 17.07
CA ALA A 352 28.47 -10.38 16.51
C ALA A 352 27.77 -9.51 17.57
N GLY A 353 28.56 -8.84 18.42
CA GLY A 353 28.02 -7.96 19.45
C GLY A 353 27.35 -8.72 20.59
N LYS A 354 26.24 -8.17 21.09
CA LYS A 354 25.45 -8.71 22.19
C LYS A 354 23.99 -8.75 21.82
N ASP A 355 23.26 -9.74 22.33
CA ASP A 355 21.81 -9.80 22.21
C ASP A 355 21.12 -8.77 23.12
N THR A 356 19.79 -8.75 23.10
CA THR A 356 18.97 -7.86 23.94
C THR A 356 19.08 -8.15 25.44
N THR A 357 19.62 -9.31 25.82
CA THR A 357 19.86 -9.71 27.22
C THR A 357 21.28 -9.39 27.69
N GLY A 358 22.15 -8.94 26.78
CA GLY A 358 23.55 -8.58 27.07
C GLY A 358 24.55 -9.73 26.92
N ILE A 359 24.13 -10.89 26.41
CA ILE A 359 24.96 -12.06 26.14
C ILE A 359 25.69 -11.87 24.81
N GLU A 360 26.98 -12.23 24.76
CA GLU A 360 27.78 -12.12 23.54
C GLU A 360 27.36 -13.14 22.48
N LEU A 361 27.19 -12.68 21.24
CA LEU A 361 26.83 -13.51 20.09
C LEU A 361 28.08 -13.88 19.29
N PHE A 362 28.14 -15.14 18.85
CA PHE A 362 29.20 -15.65 18.02
C PHE A 362 28.62 -16.42 16.83
N TYR A 363 29.06 -16.09 15.62
CA TYR A 363 28.89 -16.95 14.45
C TYR A 363 30.11 -17.81 14.26
N LYS A 364 29.93 -18.97 13.65
CA LYS A 364 31.01 -19.85 13.25
C LYS A 364 31.09 -19.92 11.73
N LEU A 365 32.29 -20.15 11.22
CA LEU A 365 32.48 -20.42 9.80
C LEU A 365 31.94 -21.82 9.46
N ASP A 366 31.13 -21.92 8.42
CA ASP A 366 30.48 -23.18 8.03
C ASP A 366 31.41 -24.14 7.26
N GLN A 367 32.49 -23.63 6.67
CA GLN A 367 33.45 -24.42 5.89
C GLN A 367 34.85 -23.78 5.87
N ASP A 368 35.87 -24.58 5.58
CA ASP A 368 37.22 -24.08 5.28
C ASP A 368 37.17 -23.16 4.04
N ILE A 369 37.84 -22.01 4.09
CA ILE A 369 37.98 -21.10 2.94
C ILE A 369 39.40 -20.55 2.87
N VAL A 370 39.94 -20.45 1.65
CA VAL A 370 41.18 -19.72 1.38
C VAL A 370 40.81 -18.39 0.74
N LEU A 371 41.19 -17.31 1.39
CA LEU A 371 40.98 -15.94 0.91
C LEU A 371 42.20 -15.52 0.10
N ASP A 372 41.97 -14.80 -1.00
CA ASP A 372 43.00 -14.16 -1.81
C ASP A 372 42.63 -12.68 -2.07
N LYS A 373 43.36 -12.03 -2.98
CA LYS A 373 43.11 -10.63 -3.38
C LYS A 373 42.15 -10.50 -4.57
N ALA A 374 41.51 -11.57 -5.02
CA ALA A 374 40.58 -11.51 -6.13
C ALA A 374 39.36 -10.67 -5.74
N GLN A 375 38.99 -9.74 -6.62
CA GLN A 375 37.85 -8.86 -6.44
C GLN A 375 37.05 -8.82 -7.75
N VAL A 376 35.75 -8.59 -7.62
CA VAL A 376 34.90 -8.34 -8.78
C VAL A 376 35.26 -6.97 -9.35
N ALA A 377 36.03 -6.95 -10.45
CA ALA A 377 36.54 -5.72 -11.05
C ALA A 377 35.45 -4.91 -11.78
N SER A 378 34.50 -5.59 -12.43
CA SER A 378 33.35 -4.97 -13.07
C SER A 378 32.19 -5.97 -13.18
N LEU A 379 30.98 -5.43 -13.20
CA LEU A 379 29.75 -6.16 -13.46
C LEU A 379 29.03 -5.48 -14.63
N GLN A 380 28.81 -6.23 -15.70
CA GLN A 380 28.18 -5.75 -16.93
C GLN A 380 27.00 -6.64 -17.25
N SER A 381 25.95 -6.08 -17.84
CA SER A 381 24.79 -6.84 -18.27
C SER A 381 24.30 -6.41 -19.63
N ILE A 382 23.71 -7.38 -20.34
CA ILE A 382 22.97 -7.19 -21.58
C ILE A 382 21.57 -7.72 -21.33
N PHE A 383 20.57 -6.98 -21.77
CA PHE A 383 19.17 -7.32 -21.62
C PHE A 383 18.46 -7.30 -22.96
N LEU A 384 17.83 -8.43 -23.27
CA LEU A 384 17.00 -8.64 -24.44
C LEU A 384 15.55 -8.48 -23.99
N ASP A 385 14.88 -7.42 -24.45
CA ASP A 385 13.47 -7.19 -24.11
C ASP A 385 12.56 -7.89 -25.13
N SER A 386 11.45 -8.42 -24.62
CA SER A 386 10.46 -9.16 -25.40
C SER A 386 9.07 -9.01 -24.80
N GLU A 387 8.04 -8.93 -25.64
CA GLU A 387 6.64 -8.92 -25.17
C GLU A 387 6.15 -10.30 -24.73
N GLU A 388 6.79 -11.37 -25.23
CA GLU A 388 6.45 -12.75 -24.91
C GLU A 388 7.09 -13.16 -23.58
N ARG A 389 6.27 -13.58 -22.61
CA ARG A 389 6.72 -14.38 -21.47
C ARG A 389 6.37 -15.85 -21.74
N GLN A 390 7.34 -16.59 -22.24
CA GLN A 390 7.18 -18.04 -22.46
C GLN A 390 7.23 -18.76 -21.10
N PRO A 391 6.19 -19.53 -20.71
CA PRO A 391 6.10 -20.17 -19.39
C PRO A 391 7.08 -21.33 -19.17
N ASP A 392 7.76 -21.81 -20.21
CA ASP A 392 8.68 -22.96 -20.20
C ASP A 392 10.17 -22.57 -20.25
N GLY A 393 10.48 -21.26 -20.22
CA GLY A 393 11.85 -20.77 -20.34
C GLY A 393 12.43 -20.83 -21.76
N ALA A 394 11.59 -21.07 -22.79
CA ALA A 394 12.01 -20.93 -24.17
C ALA A 394 12.44 -19.49 -24.49
N LEU A 395 13.40 -19.34 -25.39
CA LEU A 395 13.83 -18.03 -25.86
C LEU A 395 12.65 -17.30 -26.54
N PRO A 396 12.42 -16.02 -26.22
CA PRO A 396 11.35 -15.25 -26.84
C PRO A 396 11.55 -15.19 -28.36
N GLN A 397 10.47 -15.40 -29.11
CA GLN A 397 10.56 -15.40 -30.57
C GLN A 397 10.69 -13.97 -31.10
N THR A 398 10.05 -13.02 -30.45
CA THR A 398 10.01 -11.61 -30.85
C THR A 398 10.80 -10.73 -29.87
N LEU A 399 11.84 -10.06 -30.36
CA LEU A 399 12.65 -9.12 -29.56
C LEU A 399 12.26 -7.68 -29.86
N THR A 400 11.95 -6.93 -28.81
CA THR A 400 11.47 -5.54 -28.89
C THR A 400 12.54 -4.51 -28.53
N GLY A 401 13.62 -4.93 -27.87
CA GLY A 401 14.74 -4.06 -27.51
C GLY A 401 16.02 -4.81 -27.14
N LEU A 402 17.16 -4.14 -27.28
CA LEU A 402 18.46 -4.59 -26.80
C LEU A 402 19.07 -3.47 -25.97
N TYR A 403 19.39 -3.78 -24.72
CA TYR A 403 19.87 -2.83 -23.73
C TYR A 403 21.15 -3.35 -23.07
N ALA A 404 22.03 -2.45 -22.64
CA ALA A 404 23.29 -2.80 -22.01
C ALA A 404 23.57 -1.89 -20.81
N SER A 405 24.07 -2.48 -19.71
CA SER A 405 24.51 -1.74 -18.53
C SER A 405 26.01 -1.97 -18.32
N PRO A 406 26.88 -1.02 -18.70
CA PRO A 406 28.33 -1.11 -18.50
C PRO A 406 28.75 -1.15 -17.02
N MET A 407 27.88 -0.69 -16.12
CA MET A 407 28.06 -0.76 -14.67
C MET A 407 26.76 -1.29 -14.04
N ALA A 408 26.50 -2.60 -14.20
CA ALA A 408 25.26 -3.22 -13.78
C ALA A 408 24.99 -3.07 -12.28
N ASN A 409 26.03 -2.97 -11.44
CA ASN A 409 25.94 -2.77 -9.99
C ASN A 409 25.66 -1.30 -9.59
N SER A 410 24.82 -0.61 -10.35
CA SER A 410 24.40 0.76 -10.11
C SER A 410 22.89 0.91 -10.33
N PHE A 411 22.33 2.04 -9.89
CA PHE A 411 20.88 2.26 -9.98
C PHE A 411 20.40 2.47 -11.43
N ASP A 412 21.22 3.09 -12.27
CA ASP A 412 20.89 3.43 -13.67
C ASP A 412 21.60 2.54 -14.69
N GLY A 413 22.45 1.62 -14.25
CA GLY A 413 23.30 0.79 -15.13
C GLY A 413 24.53 1.54 -15.70
N GLN A 414 24.72 2.81 -15.34
CA GLN A 414 25.81 3.69 -15.80
C GLN A 414 26.73 4.18 -14.67
N GLY A 415 26.50 3.74 -13.42
CA GLY A 415 27.34 4.09 -12.27
C GLY A 415 26.66 5.01 -11.25
N GLY A 416 25.37 5.31 -11.40
CA GLY A 416 24.60 6.11 -10.46
C GLY A 416 24.41 5.43 -9.10
N ASP A 417 24.46 6.25 -8.04
CA ASP A 417 24.23 5.80 -6.66
C ASP A 417 22.81 5.28 -6.44
N PHE A 418 22.67 4.27 -5.58
CA PHE A 418 21.34 3.82 -5.12
C PHE A 418 20.70 4.88 -4.20
N PRO A 419 19.39 5.19 -4.37
CA PRO A 419 18.69 6.14 -3.51
C PRO A 419 18.74 5.73 -2.04
N LYS A 420 19.11 6.65 -1.14
CA LYS A 420 19.30 6.38 0.30
C LYS A 420 17.99 6.39 1.10
N ASP A 421 16.96 7.03 0.56
CA ASP A 421 15.63 7.23 1.14
C ASP A 421 14.63 6.14 0.73
N GLN A 422 14.95 5.36 -0.30
CA GLN A 422 14.17 4.20 -0.72
C GLN A 422 14.86 2.92 -0.28
N THR A 423 14.15 2.08 0.49
CA THR A 423 14.54 0.69 0.66
C THR A 423 14.50 -0.01 -0.70
N VAL A 424 15.63 -0.08 -1.39
CA VAL A 424 15.81 -0.92 -2.57
C VAL A 424 15.65 -2.36 -2.09
N LYS A 425 14.46 -2.94 -2.30
CA LYS A 425 14.13 -4.30 -1.84
C LYS A 425 15.01 -5.36 -2.51
N ALA A 426 15.43 -5.13 -3.75
CA ALA A 426 16.34 -5.98 -4.50
C ALA A 426 17.00 -5.21 -5.65
N TRP A 427 18.28 -5.47 -5.91
CA TRP A 427 18.98 -5.01 -7.12
C TRP A 427 18.54 -5.85 -8.32
N THR A 428 18.21 -5.21 -9.43
CA THR A 428 17.76 -5.87 -10.67
C THR A 428 18.83 -5.78 -11.76
N PRO A 429 19.69 -6.81 -11.89
CA PRO A 429 20.91 -6.74 -12.70
C PRO A 429 20.69 -6.62 -14.21
N PHE A 430 19.49 -6.95 -14.71
CA PHE A 430 19.16 -6.97 -16.14
C PHE A 430 18.14 -5.92 -16.56
N ALA A 431 17.57 -5.14 -15.66
CA ALA A 431 16.71 -3.98 -15.97
C ALA A 431 16.42 -3.24 -14.67
N SER A 432 16.74 -1.95 -14.57
CA SER A 432 16.45 -1.19 -13.36
C SER A 432 15.05 -0.58 -13.41
N PHE A 433 14.30 -0.70 -12.32
CA PHE A 433 12.96 -0.12 -12.18
C PHE A 433 13.02 1.07 -11.23
N ALA A 434 12.63 2.25 -11.67
CA ALA A 434 12.44 3.40 -10.79
C ALA A 434 11.16 3.27 -9.96
N ARG A 435 10.12 2.66 -10.56
CA ARG A 435 8.78 2.36 -10.04
C ARG A 435 8.22 1.14 -10.80
N GLU A 436 7.09 0.56 -10.38
CA GLU A 436 6.45 -0.61 -11.03
C GLU A 436 6.26 -0.46 -12.56
N ASN A 437 6.30 0.77 -13.12
CA ASN A 437 6.14 1.04 -14.55
C ASN A 437 7.26 1.88 -15.21
N ASP A 438 8.30 2.30 -14.48
CA ASP A 438 9.40 3.12 -15.05
C ASP A 438 10.67 2.27 -15.16
N ARG A 439 11.05 1.89 -16.40
CA ARG A 439 12.27 1.13 -16.67
C ARG A 439 13.40 2.08 -17.06
N PHE A 440 14.53 2.05 -16.34
CA PHE A 440 15.79 2.60 -16.83
C PHE A 440 16.41 1.57 -17.77
N LEU A 441 16.32 1.85 -19.07
CA LEU A 441 16.82 1.00 -20.14
C LEU A 441 17.80 1.80 -20.98
N ASN A 442 19.08 1.44 -20.91
CA ASN A 442 20.13 2.06 -21.71
C ASN A 442 20.25 1.30 -23.04
N PRO A 443 19.91 1.90 -24.19
CA PRO A 443 20.03 1.24 -25.48
C PRO A 443 21.46 0.74 -25.70
N ALA A 444 21.62 -0.49 -26.19
CA ALA A 444 22.95 -1.05 -26.43
C ALA A 444 23.52 -0.54 -27.77
N ASP A 445 24.77 -0.09 -27.77
CA ASP A 445 25.49 0.16 -29.02
C ASP A 445 26.00 -1.15 -29.62
N ILE A 446 25.36 -1.64 -30.68
CA ILE A 446 25.78 -2.84 -31.41
C ILE A 446 26.04 -2.54 -32.89
N GLY A 447 27.08 -3.14 -33.46
CA GLY A 447 27.47 -2.91 -34.85
C GLY A 447 28.80 -3.55 -35.21
N MET A 448 29.41 -3.02 -36.27
CA MET A 448 30.73 -3.42 -36.74
C MET A 448 31.54 -2.22 -37.24
N ALA A 449 32.86 -2.33 -37.13
CA ALA A 449 33.82 -1.38 -37.69
C ALA A 449 34.68 -2.09 -38.74
N ILE A 450 34.74 -1.54 -39.96
CA ILE A 450 35.48 -2.09 -41.09
C ILE A 450 36.61 -1.13 -41.41
N ALA A 451 37.85 -1.58 -41.30
CA ALA A 451 39.04 -0.79 -41.57
C ALA A 451 39.64 -1.19 -42.92
N ASP A 452 39.65 -0.27 -43.89
CA ASP A 452 40.16 -0.56 -45.24
C ASP A 452 40.61 0.75 -45.94
N LEU A 453 41.66 0.67 -46.78
CA LEU A 453 42.17 1.80 -47.54
C LEU A 453 41.20 2.27 -48.64
N ILE A 454 40.26 1.42 -49.07
CA ILE A 454 39.22 1.80 -50.04
C ILE A 454 38.40 3.01 -49.55
N PHE A 455 38.28 3.19 -48.23
CA PHE A 455 37.60 4.30 -47.57
C PHE A 455 38.44 5.59 -47.49
N PHE A 456 39.66 5.64 -48.01
CA PHE A 456 40.42 6.89 -48.11
C PHE A 456 39.79 7.81 -49.17
N LEU A 457 38.72 8.52 -48.81
CA LEU A 457 37.84 9.26 -49.73
C LEU A 457 37.88 10.75 -49.42
N GLN A 458 38.60 11.53 -50.23
CA GLN A 458 38.95 12.91 -49.89
C GLN A 458 37.93 13.95 -50.37
N GLU A 459 37.29 13.71 -51.52
CA GLU A 459 36.38 14.70 -52.13
C GLU A 459 35.32 14.03 -53.02
N GLY A 460 34.47 14.86 -53.63
CA GLY A 460 33.47 14.42 -54.59
C GLY A 460 32.25 13.73 -53.96
N ILE A 461 31.33 13.31 -54.82
CA ILE A 461 30.15 12.53 -54.41
C ILE A 461 30.59 11.08 -54.29
N ARG A 462 30.59 10.56 -53.06
CA ARG A 462 31.16 9.25 -52.72
C ARG A 462 30.03 8.28 -52.40
N THR A 463 29.83 7.30 -53.26
CA THR A 463 28.86 6.22 -53.07
C THR A 463 29.60 4.94 -52.72
N ILE A 464 29.34 4.39 -51.54
CA ILE A 464 29.94 3.18 -51.01
C ILE A 464 28.85 2.10 -50.97
N THR A 465 29.10 1.00 -51.66
CA THR A 465 28.23 -0.17 -51.67
C THR A 465 28.86 -1.27 -50.82
N PHE A 466 28.22 -1.56 -49.70
CA PHE A 466 28.58 -2.69 -48.84
C PHE A 466 27.73 -3.90 -49.22
N ARG A 467 28.37 -5.05 -49.49
CA ARG A 467 27.68 -6.33 -49.67
C ARG A 467 28.13 -7.32 -48.60
N PHE A 468 27.21 -7.67 -47.71
CA PHE A 468 27.42 -8.60 -46.60
C PHE A 468 26.80 -9.95 -46.96
N THR A 469 27.62 -11.00 -47.04
CA THR A 469 27.14 -12.38 -47.12
C THR A 469 26.94 -12.90 -45.71
N LEU A 470 25.69 -13.25 -45.38
CA LEU A 470 25.25 -13.65 -44.06
C LEU A 470 24.69 -15.08 -44.10
N ASP A 471 25.31 -16.01 -43.37
CA ASP A 471 24.72 -17.31 -43.12
C ASP A 471 23.59 -17.18 -42.10
N ASN A 472 22.58 -18.07 -42.18
CA ASN A 472 21.41 -18.07 -41.29
C ASN A 472 20.67 -16.72 -41.24
N LEU A 473 20.57 -16.05 -42.40
CA LEU A 473 19.79 -14.83 -42.51
C LEU A 473 18.30 -15.13 -42.33
N SER A 474 17.64 -14.40 -41.43
CA SER A 474 16.20 -14.60 -41.19
C SER A 474 15.41 -14.30 -42.47
N PRO A 475 14.41 -15.13 -42.84
CA PRO A 475 13.53 -14.86 -43.98
C PRO A 475 12.85 -13.49 -43.91
N GLU A 476 12.65 -12.96 -42.69
CA GLU A 476 12.06 -11.64 -42.45
C GLU A 476 12.95 -10.48 -42.92
N VAL A 477 14.26 -10.71 -43.06
CA VAL A 477 15.19 -9.72 -43.61
C VAL A 477 14.89 -9.50 -45.09
N ALA A 478 14.62 -10.58 -45.83
CA ALA A 478 14.28 -10.49 -47.25
C ALA A 478 12.92 -9.80 -47.47
N THR A 479 11.92 -10.07 -46.64
CA THR A 479 10.59 -9.43 -46.76
C THR A 479 10.62 -7.94 -46.43
N ASN A 480 11.60 -7.49 -45.65
CA ASN A 480 11.78 -6.10 -45.26
C ASN A 480 12.93 -5.38 -45.98
N ALA A 481 13.46 -5.96 -47.06
CA ALA A 481 14.70 -5.54 -47.71
C ALA A 481 14.83 -4.01 -47.90
N ASN A 482 13.80 -3.33 -48.40
CA ASN A 482 13.83 -1.87 -48.67
C ASN A 482 13.79 -0.99 -47.41
N ASN A 483 13.34 -1.53 -46.28
CA ASN A 483 13.21 -0.82 -45.00
C ASN A 483 14.46 -0.99 -44.12
N LEU A 484 15.34 -1.94 -44.44
CA LEU A 484 16.56 -2.20 -43.66
C LEU A 484 17.50 -0.99 -43.61
N LYS A 485 17.52 -0.13 -44.62
CA LYS A 485 18.29 1.12 -44.64
C LYS A 485 18.02 2.02 -43.43
N ASN A 486 16.80 1.95 -42.88
CA ASN A 486 16.42 2.74 -41.72
C ASN A 486 17.02 2.21 -40.42
N LEU A 487 17.54 0.98 -40.41
CA LEU A 487 18.05 0.28 -39.23
C LEU A 487 19.54 0.51 -38.98
N PHE A 488 20.26 1.22 -39.86
CA PHE A 488 21.71 1.42 -39.74
C PHE A 488 22.11 2.89 -39.57
N HIS A 489 23.02 3.16 -38.64
CA HIS A 489 23.86 4.35 -38.61
C HIS A 489 25.21 4.03 -39.25
N VAL A 490 25.55 4.73 -40.33
CA VAL A 490 26.86 4.57 -40.99
C VAL A 490 27.67 5.84 -40.81
N HIS A 491 28.88 5.69 -40.29
CA HIS A 491 29.84 6.78 -40.12
C HIS A 491 31.20 6.38 -40.67
N PHE A 492 32.01 7.37 -41.03
CA PHE A 492 33.39 7.16 -41.44
C PHE A 492 34.35 7.94 -40.55
N SER A 493 35.59 7.49 -40.42
CA SER A 493 36.59 8.22 -39.63
C SER A 493 36.98 9.54 -40.32
N GLY A 494 36.83 10.65 -39.61
CA GLY A 494 37.29 11.97 -40.02
C GLY A 494 38.46 12.46 -39.17
N GLU A 495 39.02 13.62 -39.50
CA GLU A 495 40.16 14.19 -38.78
C GLU A 495 39.80 14.64 -37.36
N LYS A 496 38.59 15.17 -37.16
CA LYS A 496 38.12 15.71 -35.87
C LYS A 496 36.94 14.94 -35.29
N ALA A 497 36.12 14.34 -36.14
CA ALA A 497 34.88 13.70 -35.74
C ALA A 497 34.53 12.55 -36.71
N TRP A 498 33.62 11.68 -36.28
CA TRP A 498 33.00 10.70 -37.15
C TRP A 498 32.09 11.38 -38.18
N LEU A 499 32.28 11.06 -39.45
CA LEU A 499 31.58 11.65 -40.58
C LEU A 499 30.29 10.87 -40.86
N PRO A 500 29.10 11.44 -40.67
CA PRO A 500 27.84 10.73 -40.90
C PRO A 500 27.60 10.51 -42.40
N ALA A 501 27.14 9.31 -42.74
CA ALA A 501 26.78 8.94 -44.10
C ALA A 501 25.33 8.46 -44.18
N THR A 502 24.69 8.69 -45.33
CA THR A 502 23.27 8.36 -45.52
C THR A 502 23.13 7.04 -46.25
N VAL A 503 22.37 6.10 -45.69
CA VAL A 503 22.02 4.85 -46.39
C VAL A 503 20.88 5.13 -47.37
N LEU A 504 21.20 5.16 -48.67
CA LEU A 504 20.26 5.46 -49.74
C LEU A 504 19.28 4.30 -49.97
N THR A 505 19.85 3.11 -50.15
CA THR A 505 19.12 1.89 -50.50
C THR A 505 19.61 0.70 -49.68
N SER A 506 18.70 -0.26 -49.48
CA SER A 506 19.01 -1.56 -48.92
C SER A 506 18.31 -2.64 -49.73
N ALA A 507 19.02 -3.70 -50.07
CA ALA A 507 18.50 -4.81 -50.87
C ALA A 507 19.00 -6.14 -50.32
N VAL A 508 18.22 -7.20 -50.50
CA VAL A 508 18.58 -8.55 -50.06
C VAL A 508 18.39 -9.50 -51.23
N THR A 509 19.46 -10.19 -51.63
CA THR A 509 19.44 -11.18 -52.71
C THR A 509 20.01 -12.49 -52.18
N GLY A 510 19.16 -13.50 -51.99
CA GLY A 510 19.55 -14.74 -51.32
C GLY A 510 20.03 -14.45 -49.90
N ASN A 511 21.30 -14.77 -49.63
CA ASN A 511 21.96 -14.55 -48.33
C ASN A 511 22.80 -13.26 -48.28
N GLN A 512 22.70 -12.39 -49.29
CA GLN A 512 23.51 -11.18 -49.38
C GLN A 512 22.67 -9.94 -49.08
N LEU A 513 23.06 -9.17 -48.05
CA LEU A 513 22.54 -7.85 -47.74
C LEU A 513 23.43 -6.79 -48.42
N THR A 514 22.82 -5.96 -49.26
CA THR A 514 23.50 -4.83 -49.91
C THR A 514 23.00 -3.52 -49.31
N LEU A 515 23.92 -2.66 -48.88
CA LEU A 515 23.66 -1.30 -48.41
C LEU A 515 24.41 -0.32 -49.30
N GLU A 516 23.69 0.63 -49.89
CA GLU A 516 24.28 1.72 -50.66
C GLU A 516 24.29 2.98 -49.79
N VAL A 517 25.47 3.54 -49.59
CA VAL A 517 25.71 4.63 -48.65
C VAL A 517 26.35 5.80 -49.38
N GLU A 518 25.83 7.00 -49.16
CA GLU A 518 26.35 8.22 -49.77
C GLU A 518 27.00 9.14 -48.73
N LEU A 519 28.18 9.64 -49.09
CA LEU A 519 28.84 10.80 -48.51
C LEU A 519 28.80 11.95 -49.54
N PRO A 520 27.95 12.98 -49.32
CA PRO A 520 27.85 14.14 -50.21
C PRO A 520 29.18 14.89 -50.34
N ALA A 521 29.38 15.61 -51.45
CA ALA A 521 30.64 16.32 -51.72
C ALA A 521 31.06 17.36 -50.66
N GLY A 522 30.11 17.90 -49.90
CA GLY A 522 30.37 18.89 -48.84
C GLY A 522 30.84 18.32 -47.50
N ILE A 523 30.88 16.99 -47.33
CA ILE A 523 31.38 16.36 -46.10
C ILE A 523 32.90 16.27 -46.15
N ASP A 524 33.56 16.50 -45.01
CA ASP A 524 35.02 16.45 -44.87
C ASP A 524 35.66 15.14 -45.38
N PRO A 525 36.98 15.14 -45.65
CA PRO A 525 37.72 13.97 -46.08
C PRO A 525 37.65 12.81 -45.07
N VAL A 526 37.45 11.59 -45.57
CA VAL A 526 37.62 10.38 -44.77
C VAL A 526 39.12 10.13 -44.57
N THR A 527 39.56 10.05 -43.31
CA THR A 527 40.97 9.95 -42.91
C THR A 527 41.20 8.70 -42.05
N PRO A 528 42.46 8.27 -41.88
CA PRO A 528 42.82 7.21 -40.93
C PRO A 528 42.19 7.39 -39.53
N PHE A 529 41.74 6.27 -38.95
CA PHE A 529 41.23 6.26 -37.58
C PHE A 529 42.33 6.63 -36.56
N HIS A 530 41.92 7.34 -35.50
CA HIS A 530 42.74 7.67 -34.34
C HIS A 530 41.88 7.66 -33.07
N ALA A 531 42.49 7.36 -31.92
CA ALA A 531 41.78 7.08 -30.67
C ALA A 531 41.16 8.33 -29.99
N ASP A 532 41.47 9.53 -30.47
CA ASP A 532 41.01 10.79 -29.89
C ASP A 532 39.63 11.24 -30.40
N LEU A 533 38.99 10.48 -31.29
CA LEU A 533 37.61 10.74 -31.73
C LEU A 533 36.63 10.62 -30.54
N GLU A 534 35.83 11.66 -30.31
CA GLU A 534 35.02 11.81 -29.09
C GLU A 534 33.88 10.78 -28.96
N GLU A 535 33.00 10.65 -29.97
CA GLU A 535 31.81 9.79 -29.86
C GLU A 535 31.45 9.06 -31.18
N PRO A 536 31.31 7.72 -31.19
CA PRO A 536 31.62 6.80 -30.09
C PRO A 536 33.13 6.66 -29.89
N LYS A 537 33.55 6.63 -28.61
CA LYS A 537 34.94 6.40 -28.24
C LYS A 537 35.28 4.92 -28.41
N LEU A 538 36.08 4.60 -29.42
CA LEU A 538 36.48 3.23 -29.74
C LEU A 538 37.99 3.04 -29.53
N GLN A 539 38.37 1.86 -29.05
CA GLN A 539 39.79 1.46 -28.95
C GLN A 539 40.09 0.45 -30.06
N LEU A 540 40.22 0.94 -31.30
CA LEU A 540 40.60 0.11 -32.45
C LEU A 540 42.11 0.17 -32.67
N ASN A 541 42.74 -0.98 -32.86
CA ASN A 541 44.16 -1.07 -33.21
C ASN A 541 44.36 -1.01 -34.73
N THR A 542 44.10 0.15 -35.35
CA THR A 542 44.25 0.36 -36.80
C THR A 542 44.66 1.79 -37.14
N GLN A 543 45.39 1.96 -38.24
CA GLN A 543 45.70 3.26 -38.86
C GLN A 543 45.11 3.39 -40.28
N LEU A 544 44.13 2.53 -40.60
CA LEU A 544 43.37 2.66 -41.84
C LEU A 544 42.13 3.52 -41.60
N PRO A 545 41.54 4.12 -42.65
CA PRO A 545 40.23 4.71 -42.53
C PRO A 545 39.18 3.64 -42.19
N VAL A 546 38.19 4.00 -41.39
CA VAL A 546 37.21 3.08 -40.80
C VAL A 546 35.80 3.49 -41.18
N ALA A 547 35.01 2.53 -41.63
CA ALA A 547 33.55 2.62 -41.71
C ALA A 547 32.93 1.95 -40.49
N LEU A 548 32.12 2.70 -39.74
CA LEU A 548 31.39 2.24 -38.58
C LEU A 548 29.90 2.05 -38.95
N LEU A 549 29.42 0.81 -38.89
CA LEU A 549 28.03 0.45 -39.17
C LEU A 549 27.37 -0.03 -37.88
N ARG A 550 26.51 0.80 -37.28
CA ARG A 550 25.77 0.49 -36.04
C ARG A 550 24.29 0.26 -36.33
N LEU A 551 23.64 -0.60 -35.54
CA LEU A 551 22.19 -0.74 -35.56
C LEU A 551 21.52 0.38 -34.76
N LYS A 552 20.40 0.91 -35.26
CA LYS A 552 19.60 1.94 -34.59
C LYS A 552 18.70 1.34 -33.52
N THR A 553 19.21 1.11 -32.31
CA THR A 553 18.46 0.42 -31.25
C THR A 553 17.23 1.17 -30.73
N ASP A 554 17.07 2.43 -31.10
CA ASP A 554 15.92 3.30 -30.82
C ASP A 554 14.79 3.19 -31.86
N VAL A 555 15.04 2.55 -33.01
CA VAL A 555 14.06 2.37 -34.08
C VAL A 555 13.46 0.97 -34.02
N GLN A 556 12.16 0.83 -34.27
CA GLN A 556 11.51 -0.46 -34.44
C GLN A 556 10.96 -0.60 -35.86
N LEU A 557 11.05 -1.81 -36.41
CA LEU A 557 10.45 -2.20 -37.69
C LEU A 557 9.49 -3.34 -37.44
N ASN A 558 8.19 -3.13 -37.73
CA ASN A 558 7.12 -4.08 -37.42
C ASN A 558 7.13 -4.52 -35.94
N SER A 559 7.29 -3.55 -35.03
CA SER A 559 7.40 -3.76 -33.57
C SER A 559 8.58 -4.61 -33.11
N LYS A 560 9.61 -4.79 -33.97
CA LYS A 560 10.82 -5.56 -33.67
C LYS A 560 12.03 -4.65 -33.65
N ALA A 561 12.93 -4.88 -32.70
CA ALA A 561 14.23 -4.18 -32.66
C ALA A 561 15.14 -4.64 -33.81
N PRO A 562 16.09 -3.83 -34.29
CA PRO A 562 16.99 -4.21 -35.38
C PRO A 562 17.77 -5.49 -35.08
N TYR A 563 18.14 -5.71 -33.81
CA TYR A 563 18.86 -6.90 -33.38
C TYR A 563 18.08 -8.20 -33.68
N HIS A 564 16.74 -8.18 -33.63
CA HIS A 564 15.89 -9.33 -33.94
C HIS A 564 16.17 -9.91 -35.34
N PHE A 565 16.43 -9.04 -36.31
CA PHE A 565 16.63 -9.43 -37.71
C PHE A 565 17.97 -10.13 -37.95
N PHE A 566 18.97 -9.84 -37.11
CA PHE A 566 20.35 -10.28 -37.31
C PHE A 566 20.89 -11.19 -36.20
N GLN A 567 20.13 -11.46 -35.14
CA GLN A 567 20.57 -12.24 -33.96
C GLN A 567 21.13 -13.62 -34.27
N SER A 568 20.64 -14.27 -35.33
CA SER A 568 21.07 -15.61 -35.74
C SER A 568 22.06 -15.58 -36.91
N SER A 569 22.32 -14.40 -37.48
CA SER A 569 23.09 -14.25 -38.69
C SER A 569 24.59 -14.27 -38.43
N LYS A 570 25.33 -14.99 -39.26
CA LYS A 570 26.79 -15.07 -39.19
C LYS A 570 27.40 -14.43 -40.44
N LEU A 571 28.18 -13.37 -40.26
CA LEU A 571 28.90 -12.73 -41.35
C LEU A 571 30.05 -13.61 -41.85
N THR A 572 30.04 -13.93 -43.15
CA THR A 572 31.07 -14.79 -43.79
C THR A 572 31.90 -14.06 -44.84
N LYS A 573 31.34 -13.06 -45.52
CA LYS A 573 32.04 -12.26 -46.52
C LYS A 573 31.56 -10.82 -46.51
N VAL A 574 32.49 -9.90 -46.72
CA VAL A 574 32.22 -8.48 -46.99
C VAL A 574 32.84 -8.14 -48.34
N GLU A 575 32.05 -7.56 -49.24
CA GLU A 575 32.54 -6.98 -50.49
C GLU A 575 32.26 -5.48 -50.47
N LEU A 576 33.27 -4.70 -50.84
CA LEU A 576 33.22 -3.25 -50.84
C LEU A 576 33.40 -2.76 -52.27
N GLU A 577 32.53 -1.85 -52.68
CA GLU A 577 32.64 -1.15 -53.96
C GLU A 577 32.44 0.33 -53.69
N VAL A 578 33.30 1.16 -54.28
CA VAL A 578 33.21 2.61 -54.10
C VAL A 578 33.20 3.28 -55.47
N THR A 579 32.21 4.14 -55.68
CA THR A 579 32.12 5.04 -56.83
C THR A 579 32.29 6.47 -56.33
N VAL A 580 33.25 7.19 -56.89
CA VAL A 580 33.44 8.62 -56.59
C VAL A 580 33.26 9.41 -57.87
N ASN A 581 32.33 10.36 -57.85
CA ASN A 581 32.06 11.29 -58.94
C ASN A 581 32.60 12.68 -58.58
N GLU A 582 32.99 13.45 -59.61
CA GLU A 582 33.44 14.84 -59.48
C GLU A 582 34.73 15.04 -58.65
N VAL A 583 35.70 14.13 -58.77
CA VAL A 583 37.05 14.29 -58.19
C VAL A 583 37.83 15.36 -58.98
N ARG A 584 38.38 16.37 -58.30
CA ARG A 584 39.06 17.51 -58.93
C ARG A 584 40.52 17.68 -58.54
N ASN A 585 40.96 17.13 -57.40
CA ASN A 585 42.32 17.19 -56.89
C ASN A 585 43.23 16.21 -57.64
N LEU A 586 43.43 16.47 -58.93
CA LEU A 586 44.32 15.74 -59.82
C LEU A 586 45.63 16.50 -59.98
N VAL A 587 46.74 15.77 -59.96
CA VAL A 587 48.06 16.29 -60.33
C VAL A 587 48.27 15.99 -61.81
N LEU A 588 48.14 17.01 -62.66
CA LEU A 588 48.35 16.88 -64.10
C LEU A 588 49.79 17.27 -64.46
N GLN A 589 50.46 16.51 -65.33
CA GLN A 589 51.84 16.79 -65.74
C GLN A 589 52.08 16.33 -67.17
N ASN A 590 52.86 17.08 -67.94
CA ASN A 590 53.42 16.63 -69.22
C ASN A 590 54.96 16.52 -69.13
N ASP A 591 55.61 16.23 -70.26
CA ASP A 591 57.08 16.11 -70.32
C ASP A 591 57.85 17.39 -69.92
N LEU A 592 57.18 18.56 -69.82
CA LEU A 592 57.80 19.85 -69.57
C LEU A 592 57.55 20.37 -68.15
N SER A 593 56.31 20.28 -67.65
CA SER A 593 55.94 20.81 -66.33
C SER A 593 54.65 20.21 -65.76
N VAL A 594 54.42 20.46 -64.47
CA VAL A 594 53.10 20.30 -63.85
C VAL A 594 52.13 21.32 -64.45
N LEU A 595 50.90 20.89 -64.68
CA LEU A 595 49.84 21.64 -65.35
C LEU A 595 48.78 22.07 -64.33
N ASP A 596 48.27 23.28 -64.50
CA ASP A 596 47.19 23.85 -63.68
C ASP A 596 45.84 23.47 -64.29
N ALA A 597 45.14 22.52 -63.67
CA ALA A 597 43.85 22.02 -64.15
C ALA A 597 42.73 23.07 -64.10
N THR A 598 42.95 24.24 -63.49
CA THR A 598 41.96 25.32 -63.41
C THR A 598 41.94 26.24 -64.64
N LYS A 599 42.86 26.05 -65.59
CA LYS A 599 43.01 26.86 -66.80
C LYS A 599 43.14 25.95 -68.02
N PRO A 600 42.81 26.43 -69.24
CA PRO A 600 43.16 25.70 -70.45
C PRO A 600 44.67 25.39 -70.49
N PHE A 601 45.01 24.13 -70.74
CA PHE A 601 46.40 23.65 -70.75
C PHE A 601 46.67 22.76 -71.97
N GLN A 602 47.95 22.68 -72.35
CA GLN A 602 48.39 21.87 -73.49
C GLN A 602 48.89 20.51 -72.99
N SER A 603 48.03 19.49 -73.06
CA SER A 603 48.28 18.15 -72.49
C SER A 603 49.56 17.48 -73.01
N PHE A 604 49.96 17.76 -74.26
CA PHE A 604 51.16 17.21 -74.90
C PHE A 604 52.22 18.28 -75.22
N GLY A 605 52.14 19.44 -74.55
CA GLY A 605 52.99 20.60 -74.81
C GLY A 605 52.57 21.42 -76.04
N PRO A 606 53.28 22.52 -76.34
CA PRO A 606 52.93 23.45 -77.42
C PRO A 606 53.13 22.85 -78.82
N ILE A 607 53.95 21.81 -78.95
CA ILE A 607 54.20 21.09 -80.20
C ILE A 607 54.02 19.60 -79.88
N PRO A 608 52.83 19.02 -80.12
CA PRO A 608 52.58 17.61 -79.90
C PRO A 608 53.52 16.76 -80.75
N LYS A 609 54.22 15.82 -80.12
CA LYS A 609 55.12 14.86 -80.78
C LYS A 609 54.62 13.45 -80.53
N ASP A 610 54.89 12.55 -81.48
CA ASP A 610 54.66 11.13 -81.28
C ASP A 610 55.46 10.64 -80.06
N GLY A 611 54.81 9.87 -79.18
CA GLY A 611 55.37 9.44 -77.89
C GLY A 611 55.42 10.50 -76.78
N GLY A 612 54.74 11.65 -76.91
CA GLY A 612 54.60 12.63 -75.82
C GLY A 612 53.73 12.11 -74.66
N ASN A 613 54.15 12.34 -73.42
CA ASN A 613 53.43 11.82 -72.24
C ASN A 613 52.53 12.86 -71.59
N PHE A 614 51.36 12.39 -71.11
CA PHE A 614 50.47 13.13 -70.22
C PHE A 614 50.18 12.27 -69.00
N TYR A 615 50.68 12.70 -67.85
CA TYR A 615 50.57 12.03 -66.57
C TYR A 615 49.42 12.62 -65.77
N ILE A 616 48.59 11.74 -65.22
CA ILE A 616 47.52 12.07 -64.30
C ILE A 616 47.82 11.36 -62.99
N GLY A 617 48.04 12.13 -61.93
CA GLY A 617 48.30 11.65 -60.58
C GLY A 617 47.14 11.98 -59.64
N SER A 618 46.95 11.16 -58.63
CA SER A 618 46.01 11.41 -57.53
C SER A 618 46.48 10.61 -56.33
N ARG A 619 46.49 11.25 -55.15
CA ARG A 619 46.82 10.59 -53.88
C ARG A 619 45.70 9.66 -53.41
N GLU A 620 44.49 9.82 -53.93
CA GLU A 620 43.34 8.99 -53.60
C GLU A 620 43.18 7.82 -54.57
N ILE A 621 43.16 8.10 -55.88
CA ILE A 621 42.68 7.15 -56.91
C ILE A 621 43.67 5.99 -57.07
N PHE A 622 44.96 6.28 -57.23
CA PHE A 622 45.98 5.28 -57.61
C PHE A 622 46.56 4.49 -56.43
N GLN A 623 45.99 4.65 -55.22
CA GLN A 623 46.30 3.81 -54.06
C GLN A 623 45.30 2.66 -53.87
N LYS A 624 44.31 2.55 -54.77
CA LYS A 624 43.20 1.59 -54.68
C LYS A 624 43.15 0.68 -55.91
N GLY A 625 42.51 -0.48 -55.78
CA GLY A 625 42.22 -1.34 -56.92
C GLY A 625 41.12 -0.73 -57.80
N LEU A 626 41.48 -0.27 -59.00
CA LEU A 626 40.54 0.38 -59.92
C LEU A 626 39.80 -0.63 -60.79
N ALA A 627 38.46 -0.59 -60.75
CA ALA A 627 37.62 -1.33 -61.70
C ALA A 627 37.37 -0.54 -63.00
N ALA A 628 37.20 0.78 -62.88
CA ALA A 628 37.02 1.70 -64.00
C ALA A 628 37.50 3.11 -63.61
N LEU A 629 38.04 3.83 -64.58
CA LEU A 629 38.39 5.25 -64.46
C LEU A 629 37.84 5.98 -65.68
N LYS A 630 37.00 6.99 -65.46
CA LYS A 630 36.47 7.86 -66.51
C LYS A 630 36.99 9.27 -66.30
N LEU A 631 37.66 9.80 -67.32
CA LEU A 631 38.15 11.17 -67.33
C LEU A 631 37.17 11.99 -68.15
N ASN A 632 36.64 13.07 -67.56
CA ASN A 632 35.89 14.06 -68.30
C ASN A 632 36.86 15.18 -68.69
N ILE A 633 37.05 15.37 -70.00
CA ILE A 633 37.96 16.37 -70.55
C ILE A 633 37.15 17.22 -71.52
N ASP A 634 37.03 18.51 -71.20
CA ASP A 634 36.44 19.49 -72.10
C ASP A 634 37.54 20.02 -73.03
N PHE A 635 37.30 19.90 -74.34
CA PHE A 635 38.21 20.40 -75.37
C PHE A 635 37.71 21.77 -75.87
N GLU A 636 38.59 22.76 -75.87
CA GLU A 636 38.36 24.08 -76.48
C GLU A 636 39.01 24.18 -77.87
#